data_AF-A0A0Q8UV76-F1
#
_entry.id   AF-A0A0Q8UV76-F1
#
_cell.length_a   1.000
_cell.length_b   1.000
_cell.length_c   1.000
_cell.angle_alpha   90.00
_cell.angle_beta   90.00
_cell.angle_gamma   90.00
#
_symmetry.space_group_name_H-M   'P 1'
#
loop_
_entity.id
_entity.type
_entity.pdbx_description
1 polymer ?
#
loop_
_entity_poly.entity_id
_entity_poly.type
_entity_poly.pdbx_seq_one_letter_code
_entity_poly.pdbx_strand_id
1 'polypeptide(L)'
;MTPRSERPSLPQSSAPSRSRRTYRAPVVVDVQEPAELSTDPGQVFVSRRERVEAERQRPAKRERIVVKPTRRELSARRTTQQPGAVVAAPRQGIFRKVHVTHRKRFGFHAAVLLALTAFFGTAALPAYASSAEASPMGNARTALAVQTLTGGGTTAQVVSRDGMQIAESPQMLDSTMNTSVSPSVEALAVQLMGAVASGRLVGSTPNHIPEIADLAEGNAVPGCGVDYRVLQSISVALEHFSQVGVSDINRRCTGQIEGAGTESSHYANGGGHAVDFYLLDGAPLTGGDSRSLELISILDPLVPNGSGLGQINCRSSISVENFKPFDDTCNHLHIDFGNATAPTLAQG
;
A
#
# COMPACT_ATOMS: atom_id res chain seq x y z
N MET A 1 12.19 37.08 77.80
CA MET A 1 11.09 37.93 78.32
C MET A 1 11.18 39.30 77.66
N THR A 2 10.34 39.53 76.65
CA THR A 2 9.86 40.84 76.16
C THR A 2 8.77 40.56 75.10
N PRO A 3 7.78 41.45 74.93
CA PRO A 3 6.40 41.02 74.72
C PRO A 3 5.84 41.16 73.29
N ARG A 4 4.67 40.53 73.12
CA ARG A 4 3.72 40.58 72.01
C ARG A 4 3.50 41.98 71.41
N SER A 5 3.31 42.01 70.08
CA SER A 5 2.47 43.01 69.42
C SER A 5 1.60 42.29 68.38
N GLU A 6 0.33 42.05 68.76
CA GLU A 6 -0.74 41.60 67.87
C GLU A 6 -1.22 42.80 67.03
N ARG A 7 -1.30 42.63 65.71
CA ARG A 7 -1.98 43.58 64.81
C ARG A 7 -3.30 42.96 64.31
N PRO A 8 -4.38 43.76 64.23
CA PRO A 8 -5.69 43.28 63.80
C PRO A 8 -5.78 43.11 62.28
N SER A 9 -6.41 42.00 61.88
CA SER A 9 -6.75 41.61 60.52
C SER A 9 -7.93 42.43 59.97
N LEU A 10 -7.72 43.08 58.82
CA LEU A 10 -8.76 43.73 58.01
C LEU A 10 -9.43 42.73 57.06
N PRO A 11 -10.72 42.90 56.72
CA PRO A 11 -11.45 42.00 55.83
C PRO A 11 -11.05 42.21 54.35
N GLN A 12 -10.78 41.10 53.66
CA GLN A 12 -10.50 41.08 52.23
C GLN A 12 -11.79 41.27 51.42
N SER A 13 -11.83 42.37 50.65
CA SER A 13 -12.87 42.64 49.64
C SER A 13 -12.54 41.88 48.36
N SER A 14 -13.44 40.98 47.94
CA SER A 14 -13.34 40.22 46.69
C SER A 14 -13.85 41.05 45.51
N ALA A 15 -12.94 41.40 44.59
CA ALA A 15 -13.28 42.05 43.32
C ALA A 15 -13.87 41.04 42.31
N PRO A 16 -14.84 41.45 41.46
CA PRO A 16 -15.43 40.57 40.46
C PRO A 16 -14.48 40.31 39.29
N SER A 17 -14.33 39.03 38.95
CA SER A 17 -13.63 38.53 37.77
C SER A 17 -14.26 39.07 36.48
N ARG A 18 -13.56 40.00 35.81
CA ARG A 18 -13.87 40.39 34.42
C ARG A 18 -13.21 39.40 33.46
N SER A 19 -14.04 38.63 32.76
CA SER A 19 -13.64 37.77 31.63
C SER A 19 -12.92 38.59 30.55
N ARG A 20 -11.60 38.39 30.40
CA ARG A 20 -10.80 38.91 29.28
C ARG A 20 -11.24 38.24 27.97
N ARG A 21 -11.89 39.01 27.11
CA ARG A 21 -12.21 38.64 25.73
C ARG A 21 -10.92 38.70 24.90
N THR A 22 -10.27 37.56 24.70
CA THR A 22 -9.11 37.47 23.81
C THR A 22 -9.58 37.51 22.36
N TYR A 23 -9.34 38.63 21.66
CA TYR A 23 -9.37 38.65 20.20
C TYR A 23 -8.12 37.94 19.70
N ARG A 24 -8.26 36.74 19.12
CA ARG A 24 -7.17 36.08 18.39
C ARG A 24 -7.03 36.78 17.03
N ALA A 25 -5.82 37.23 16.73
CA ALA A 25 -5.46 37.73 15.41
C ALA A 25 -5.65 36.63 14.34
N PRO A 26 -6.02 36.99 13.10
CA PRO A 26 -6.11 36.02 12.01
C PRO A 26 -4.76 35.36 11.75
N VAL A 27 -4.80 34.06 11.47
CA VAL A 27 -3.62 33.29 11.06
C VAL A 27 -3.30 33.69 9.62
N VAL A 28 -2.13 34.30 9.41
CA VAL A 28 -1.60 34.56 8.08
C VAL A 28 -0.77 33.34 7.68
N VAL A 29 -1.16 32.67 6.60
CA VAL A 29 -0.40 31.57 6.01
C VAL A 29 0.22 32.11 4.73
N ASP A 30 1.55 32.22 4.70
CA ASP A 30 2.27 32.50 3.47
C ASP A 30 2.36 31.18 2.68
N VAL A 31 1.51 31.04 1.66
CA VAL A 31 1.56 29.91 0.74
C VAL A 31 2.51 30.28 -0.39
N GLN A 32 3.61 29.53 -0.50
CA GLN A 32 4.55 29.66 -1.61
C GLN A 32 4.15 28.65 -2.68
N GLU A 33 3.37 29.10 -3.68
CA GLU A 33 3.02 28.25 -4.81
C GLU A 33 4.28 27.95 -5.63
N PRO A 34 4.52 26.68 -6.03
CA PRO A 34 5.53 26.37 -7.02
C PRO A 34 5.13 27.06 -8.32
N ALA A 35 6.06 27.85 -8.89
CA ALA A 35 5.82 28.50 -10.17
C ALA A 35 5.46 27.45 -11.21
N GLU A 36 4.27 27.58 -11.82
CA GLU A 36 3.87 26.73 -12.93
C GLU A 36 4.98 26.74 -13.99
N LEU A 37 5.39 25.54 -14.40
CA LEU A 37 6.45 25.32 -15.37
C LEU A 37 5.98 25.81 -16.74
N SER A 38 6.04 27.12 -16.96
CA SER A 38 5.93 27.70 -18.29
C SER A 38 7.21 27.34 -19.05
N THR A 39 7.16 26.22 -19.76
CA THR A 39 8.10 25.88 -20.82
C THR A 39 7.79 26.78 -22.00
N ASP A 40 8.44 27.93 -22.08
CA ASP A 40 8.53 28.71 -23.31
C ASP A 40 9.40 27.88 -24.28
N PRO A 41 8.84 27.30 -25.36
CA PRO A 41 9.52 26.29 -26.19
C PRO A 41 10.69 26.86 -27.02
N GLY A 42 11.07 28.13 -26.83
CA GLY A 42 12.15 28.79 -27.57
C GLY A 42 13.48 28.96 -26.83
N GLN A 43 13.58 28.68 -25.52
CA GLN A 43 14.83 28.90 -24.77
C GLN A 43 15.76 27.68 -24.79
N VAL A 44 16.75 27.71 -25.69
CA VAL A 44 17.86 26.76 -25.71
C VAL A 44 18.97 27.26 -24.79
N PHE A 45 19.20 26.58 -23.67
CA PHE A 45 20.35 26.84 -22.80
C PHE A 45 21.57 26.06 -23.31
N VAL A 46 22.71 26.73 -23.45
CA VAL A 46 23.93 26.15 -24.04
C VAL A 46 24.67 25.30 -23.01
N SER A 47 24.37 25.46 -21.72
CA SER A 47 24.92 24.64 -20.65
C SER A 47 23.98 24.47 -19.45
N ARG A 48 24.20 23.41 -18.66
CA ARG A 48 23.49 23.17 -17.39
C ARG A 48 23.64 24.33 -16.40
N ARG A 49 24.76 25.06 -16.45
CA ARG A 49 25.05 26.19 -15.54
C ARG A 49 24.16 27.39 -15.85
N GLU A 50 23.98 27.73 -17.13
CA GLU A 50 23.10 28.83 -17.55
C GLU A 50 21.64 28.58 -17.17
N ARG A 51 21.18 27.33 -17.29
CA ARG A 51 19.81 26.97 -16.89
C ARG A 51 19.55 27.23 -15.41
N VAL A 52 20.50 26.84 -14.55
CA VAL A 52 20.40 27.04 -13.09
C VAL A 52 20.48 28.52 -12.71
N GLU A 53 21.27 29.30 -13.42
CA GLU A 53 21.42 30.74 -13.16
C GLU A 53 20.19 31.54 -13.62
N ALA A 54 19.59 31.18 -14.75
CA ALA A 54 18.32 31.73 -15.20
C ALA A 54 17.16 31.41 -14.24
N GLU A 55 17.15 30.21 -13.65
CA GLU A 55 16.16 29.81 -12.65
C GLU A 55 16.28 30.62 -11.35
N ARG A 56 17.52 30.94 -10.92
CA ARG A 56 17.78 31.79 -9.74
C ARG A 56 17.35 33.24 -9.93
N GLN A 57 17.32 33.75 -11.16
CA GLN A 57 16.97 35.13 -11.47
C GLN A 57 15.46 35.34 -11.68
N ARG A 58 14.64 34.29 -11.65
CA ARG A 58 13.19 34.43 -11.84
C ARG A 58 12.52 35.14 -10.64
N PRO A 59 11.72 36.20 -10.88
CA PRO A 59 11.02 36.91 -9.81
C PRO A 59 9.92 36.04 -9.22
N ALA A 60 10.00 35.75 -7.91
CA ALA A 60 8.96 35.02 -7.20
C ALA A 60 7.74 35.93 -6.95
N LYS A 61 6.58 35.58 -7.52
CA LYS A 61 5.32 36.26 -7.25
C LYS A 61 4.77 35.74 -5.93
N ARG A 62 4.78 36.58 -4.89
CA ARG A 62 4.18 36.24 -3.58
C ARG A 62 2.76 36.81 -3.53
N GLU A 63 1.76 35.95 -3.43
CA GLU A 63 0.37 36.35 -3.25
C GLU A 63 -0.09 36.05 -1.82
N ARG A 64 -0.61 37.06 -1.13
CA ARG A 64 -1.05 36.97 0.27
C ARG A 64 -2.54 36.64 0.32
N ILE A 65 -2.87 35.38 0.62
CA ILE A 65 -4.26 34.95 0.78
C ILE A 65 -4.66 35.01 2.26
N VAL A 66 -5.63 35.84 2.60
CA VAL A 66 -6.20 35.94 3.96
C VAL A 66 -7.45 35.06 4.03
N VAL A 67 -7.31 33.85 4.56
CA VAL A 67 -8.44 32.92 4.76
C VAL A 67 -9.15 33.23 6.08
N LYS A 68 -10.44 33.55 6.03
CA LYS A 68 -11.29 33.65 7.23
C LYS A 68 -11.84 32.26 7.58
N PRO A 69 -11.60 31.73 8.79
CA PRO A 69 -12.12 30.42 9.17
C PRO A 69 -13.65 30.44 9.23
N THR A 70 -14.28 29.43 8.63
CA THR A 70 -15.74 29.27 8.65
C THR A 70 -16.19 28.56 9.93
N ARG A 71 -17.41 28.91 10.38
CA ARG A 71 -18.01 28.57 11.69
C ARG A 71 -18.12 27.07 11.98
N ARG A 72 -17.87 26.19 11.01
CA ARG A 72 -18.09 24.73 11.08
C ARG A 72 -16.92 23.97 11.72
N GLU A 73 -15.69 24.50 11.66
CA GLU A 73 -14.50 23.85 12.26
C GLU A 73 -14.37 24.04 13.78
N LEU A 74 -15.03 25.05 14.35
CA LEU A 74 -14.95 25.32 15.79
C LEU A 74 -15.77 24.34 16.65
N SER A 75 -16.71 23.60 16.04
CA SER A 75 -17.59 22.66 16.77
C SER A 75 -17.01 21.26 16.92
N ALA A 76 -16.06 20.85 16.07
CA ALA A 76 -15.50 19.50 16.09
C ALA A 76 -14.44 19.29 17.19
N ARG A 77 -13.84 20.35 17.72
CA ARG A 77 -12.76 20.26 18.73
C ARG A 77 -13.21 20.30 20.19
N ARG A 78 -14.52 20.32 20.47
CA ARG A 78 -15.04 20.52 21.85
C ARG A 78 -15.51 19.23 22.55
N THR A 79 -15.36 18.05 21.94
CA THR A 79 -15.98 16.81 22.44
C THR A 79 -15.00 15.82 23.11
N THR A 80 -13.73 16.18 23.28
CA THR A 80 -12.74 15.27 23.92
C THR A 80 -11.95 16.01 24.99
N GLN A 81 -12.59 16.24 26.16
CA GLN A 81 -11.90 16.45 27.43
C GLN A 81 -12.89 16.44 28.61
N GLN A 82 -12.99 15.30 29.30
CA GLN A 82 -13.42 15.24 30.70
C GLN A 82 -12.63 14.13 31.42
N PRO A 83 -11.90 14.46 32.50
CA PRO A 83 -11.45 13.48 33.48
C PRO A 83 -12.39 13.51 34.69
N GLY A 84 -12.92 12.34 35.08
CA GLY A 84 -13.76 12.15 36.26
C GLY A 84 -13.23 10.99 37.11
N ALA A 85 -12.97 11.27 38.38
CA ALA A 85 -12.25 10.44 39.32
C ALA A 85 -13.20 9.69 40.29
N VAL A 86 -12.69 8.58 40.82
CA VAL A 86 -12.94 7.93 42.13
C VAL A 86 -14.24 7.13 42.35
N VAL A 87 -13.98 5.90 42.80
CA VAL A 87 -14.84 4.77 43.13
C VAL A 87 -15.45 4.91 44.54
N ALA A 88 -16.75 4.66 44.68
CA ALA A 88 -17.36 4.06 45.87
C ALA A 88 -18.76 3.50 45.55
N ALA A 89 -18.97 2.22 45.87
CA ALA A 89 -20.26 1.52 45.96
C ALA A 89 -20.50 1.11 47.44
N PRO A 90 -21.59 0.41 47.84
CA PRO A 90 -22.81 0.01 47.12
C PRO A 90 -24.11 0.26 47.94
N ARG A 91 -25.29 0.11 47.32
CA ARG A 91 -26.47 -0.46 48.00
C ARG A 91 -27.53 -1.00 47.04
N GLN A 92 -28.05 -2.15 47.43
CA GLN A 92 -28.98 -3.05 46.75
C GLN A 92 -30.41 -2.48 46.66
N GLY A 93 -31.18 -2.90 45.64
CA GLY A 93 -32.63 -2.75 45.70
C GLY A 93 -33.42 -2.91 44.38
N ILE A 94 -33.86 -4.14 44.11
CA ILE A 94 -35.24 -4.51 43.70
C ILE A 94 -35.76 -4.09 42.29
N PHE A 95 -35.93 -5.13 41.46
CA PHE A 95 -36.99 -5.42 40.47
C PHE A 95 -37.78 -4.27 39.81
N ARG A 96 -37.74 -4.22 38.47
CA ARG A 96 -38.95 -4.21 37.63
C ARG A 96 -38.66 -4.64 36.18
N LYS A 97 -39.23 -5.79 35.79
CA LYS A 97 -39.40 -6.20 34.39
C LYS A 97 -40.43 -5.27 33.75
N VAL A 98 -40.11 -4.65 32.62
CA VAL A 98 -41.09 -4.01 31.74
C VAL A 98 -41.11 -4.79 30.43
N HIS A 99 -42.17 -5.55 30.23
CA HIS A 99 -42.60 -6.02 28.92
C HIS A 99 -43.19 -4.85 28.14
N VAL A 100 -42.70 -4.61 26.92
CA VAL A 100 -43.43 -3.83 25.92
C VAL A 100 -43.80 -4.75 24.78
N THR A 101 -45.09 -4.97 24.64
CA THR A 101 -45.76 -5.72 23.57
C THR A 101 -45.96 -4.85 22.33
N HIS A 102 -45.69 -5.46 21.17
CA HIS A 102 -46.38 -5.33 19.88
C HIS A 102 -47.05 -4.00 19.47
N ARG A 103 -46.63 -3.47 18.30
CA ARG A 103 -47.61 -3.09 17.26
C ARG A 103 -47.04 -3.18 15.84
N LYS A 104 -47.71 -4.01 15.03
CA LYS A 104 -47.58 -4.15 13.56
C LYS A 104 -48.15 -2.93 12.84
N ARG A 105 -47.60 -2.61 11.66
CA ARG A 105 -48.28 -2.14 10.42
C ARG A 105 -47.24 -2.22 9.28
N PHE A 106 -47.31 -3.23 8.41
CA PHE A 106 -48.03 -3.27 7.11
C PHE A 106 -47.58 -2.18 6.13
N GLY A 107 -46.98 -2.62 5.03
CA GLY A 107 -46.66 -1.82 3.86
C GLY A 107 -45.99 -2.69 2.79
N PHE A 108 -46.82 -3.38 2.01
CA PHE A 108 -46.47 -4.10 0.79
C PHE A 108 -45.74 -3.18 -0.20
N HIS A 109 -44.69 -3.67 -0.86
CA HIS A 109 -44.56 -3.57 -2.32
C HIS A 109 -43.71 -4.74 -2.83
N ALA A 110 -44.42 -5.65 -3.49
CA ALA A 110 -43.86 -6.70 -4.30
C ALA A 110 -43.51 -6.17 -5.70
N ALA A 111 -42.51 -6.83 -6.29
CA ALA A 111 -42.32 -7.09 -7.71
C ALA A 111 -42.04 -5.89 -8.65
N VAL A 112 -40.80 -5.82 -9.14
CA VAL A 112 -40.53 -5.89 -10.59
C VAL A 112 -39.33 -6.80 -10.82
N LEU A 113 -39.63 -8.03 -11.23
CA LEU A 113 -38.73 -8.97 -11.88
C LEU A 113 -38.90 -8.68 -13.38
N LEU A 114 -37.83 -8.28 -14.08
CA LEU A 114 -37.81 -8.31 -15.54
C LEU A 114 -36.49 -8.90 -15.99
N ALA A 115 -36.61 -10.11 -16.52
CA ALA A 115 -35.56 -10.92 -17.08
C ALA A 115 -35.04 -10.33 -18.39
N LEU A 116 -33.73 -10.40 -18.60
CA LEU A 116 -33.11 -10.46 -19.92
C LEU A 116 -31.99 -11.50 -19.88
N THR A 117 -32.40 -12.76 -19.95
CA THR A 117 -31.58 -13.85 -20.46
C THR A 117 -31.80 -13.95 -21.96
N ALA A 118 -30.73 -13.80 -22.74
CA ALA A 118 -30.37 -14.64 -23.91
C ALA A 118 -29.50 -13.84 -24.90
N PHE A 119 -28.21 -14.15 -24.94
CA PHE A 119 -27.60 -14.48 -26.23
C PHE A 119 -26.55 -15.57 -26.07
N PHE A 120 -26.60 -16.48 -27.03
CA PHE A 120 -26.04 -17.81 -27.03
C PHE A 120 -24.55 -17.85 -27.34
N GLY A 121 -23.88 -18.87 -26.79
CA GLY A 121 -22.56 -19.32 -27.20
C GLY A 121 -22.35 -20.76 -26.73
N THR A 122 -23.08 -21.68 -27.34
CA THR A 122 -22.91 -23.14 -27.18
C THR A 122 -21.50 -23.57 -27.55
N ALA A 123 -20.76 -24.11 -26.58
CA ALA A 123 -19.69 -25.07 -26.85
C ALA A 123 -19.99 -26.33 -26.05
N ALA A 124 -20.12 -27.44 -26.78
CA ALA A 124 -20.43 -28.75 -26.25
C ALA A 124 -19.38 -29.19 -25.22
N LEU A 125 -19.84 -29.62 -24.04
CA LEU A 125 -19.02 -30.39 -23.11
C LEU A 125 -19.07 -31.86 -23.54
N PRO A 126 -17.95 -32.51 -23.84
CA PRO A 126 -17.91 -33.97 -23.85
C PRO A 126 -17.93 -34.46 -22.40
N ALA A 127 -18.97 -35.22 -22.07
CA ALA A 127 -18.96 -36.07 -20.90
C ALA A 127 -17.98 -37.22 -21.12
N TYR A 128 -16.89 -37.27 -20.34
CA TYR A 128 -16.11 -38.49 -20.18
C TYR A 128 -15.71 -38.70 -18.72
N ALA A 129 -16.23 -39.81 -18.19
CA ALA A 129 -15.68 -40.70 -17.16
C ALA A 129 -15.21 -40.08 -15.84
N SER A 130 -16.10 -40.18 -14.85
CA SER A 130 -15.74 -40.41 -13.46
C SER A 130 -14.89 -41.69 -13.32
N SER A 131 -13.67 -41.55 -12.81
CA SER A 131 -13.00 -42.63 -12.07
C SER A 131 -12.65 -42.05 -10.71
N ALA A 132 -13.40 -42.47 -9.70
CA ALA A 132 -13.05 -42.23 -8.31
C ALA A 132 -11.95 -43.22 -7.94
N GLU A 133 -10.80 -42.71 -7.52
CA GLU A 133 -9.99 -43.37 -6.50
C GLU A 133 -9.61 -42.32 -5.47
N ALA A 134 -10.11 -42.53 -4.26
CA ALA A 134 -9.86 -41.69 -3.11
C ALA A 134 -8.48 -42.01 -2.53
N SER A 135 -7.66 -40.99 -2.31
CA SER A 135 -6.70 -40.93 -1.19
C SER A 135 -6.46 -39.46 -0.82
N PRO A 136 -6.28 -39.14 0.47
CA PRO A 136 -6.59 -37.82 1.00
C PRO A 136 -5.38 -36.88 1.06
N MET A 137 -5.71 -35.58 1.13
CA MET A 137 -4.87 -34.42 1.44
C MET A 137 -4.22 -33.66 0.28
N GLY A 138 -4.83 -32.49 0.00
CA GLY A 138 -4.08 -31.23 -0.07
C GLY A 138 -3.39 -30.91 -1.39
N ASN A 139 -4.13 -30.27 -2.31
CA ASN A 139 -3.78 -29.00 -2.96
C ASN A 139 -4.60 -28.85 -4.24
N ALA A 140 -5.65 -28.03 -4.17
CA ALA A 140 -6.43 -27.64 -5.34
C ALA A 140 -5.57 -26.75 -6.24
N ARG A 141 -4.93 -27.35 -7.25
CA ARG A 141 -4.33 -26.60 -8.37
C ARG A 141 -5.47 -26.20 -9.31
N THR A 142 -5.87 -24.94 -9.26
CA THR A 142 -6.80 -24.33 -10.21
C THR A 142 -6.11 -24.23 -11.58
N ALA A 143 -6.36 -25.19 -12.46
CA ALA A 143 -5.95 -25.12 -13.86
C ALA A 143 -6.93 -24.21 -14.61
N LEU A 144 -6.52 -22.97 -14.89
CA LEU A 144 -7.22 -22.08 -15.83
C LEU A 144 -6.62 -22.29 -17.22
N ALA A 145 -7.49 -22.63 -18.18
CA ALA A 145 -7.12 -22.99 -19.54
C ALA A 145 -6.70 -21.76 -20.37
N VAL A 146 -5.49 -21.80 -20.94
CA VAL A 146 -5.06 -20.89 -22.00
C VAL A 146 -5.35 -21.54 -23.36
N GLN A 147 -6.03 -20.79 -24.22
CA GLN A 147 -6.42 -21.18 -25.58
C GLN A 147 -5.21 -21.57 -26.43
N THR A 148 -5.25 -22.77 -27.01
CA THR A 148 -4.33 -23.20 -28.07
C THR A 148 -5.02 -23.06 -29.42
N LEU A 149 -4.53 -22.15 -30.27
CA LEU A 149 -4.91 -22.08 -31.68
C LEU A 149 -4.25 -23.22 -32.48
N THR A 150 -5.10 -24.17 -32.90
CA THR A 150 -5.07 -25.02 -34.11
C THR A 150 -3.77 -25.29 -34.87
N GLY A 151 -3.34 -26.56 -34.82
CA GLY A 151 -2.60 -27.27 -35.87
C GLY A 151 -2.72 -28.78 -35.64
N GLY A 152 -3.43 -29.50 -36.51
CA GLY A 152 -3.95 -30.86 -36.25
C GLY A 152 -2.92 -31.98 -36.09
N GLY A 153 -3.31 -33.01 -35.33
CA GLY A 153 -2.64 -34.32 -35.30
C GLY A 153 -2.33 -34.86 -33.90
N THR A 154 -3.34 -35.45 -33.25
CA THR A 154 -3.25 -36.50 -32.21
C THR A 154 -2.02 -36.52 -31.30
N THR A 155 -2.07 -35.78 -30.19
CA THR A 155 -1.77 -36.20 -28.81
C THR A 155 -1.98 -34.95 -27.95
N ALA A 156 -2.79 -35.06 -26.89
CA ALA A 156 -2.91 -33.98 -25.93
C ALA A 156 -1.55 -33.83 -25.24
N GLN A 157 -0.72 -32.92 -25.72
CA GLN A 157 0.45 -32.47 -24.99
C GLN A 157 -0.05 -31.67 -23.79
N VAL A 158 -0.14 -32.37 -22.66
CA VAL A 158 0.01 -31.76 -21.35
C VAL A 158 1.38 -31.07 -21.40
N VAL A 159 1.39 -29.74 -21.52
CA VAL A 159 2.63 -28.97 -21.40
C VAL A 159 3.07 -29.13 -19.95
N SER A 160 4.02 -30.03 -19.74
CA SER A 160 4.73 -30.17 -18.48
C SER A 160 5.38 -28.83 -18.15
N ARG A 161 5.19 -28.38 -16.91
CA ARG A 161 5.72 -27.11 -16.35
C ARG A 161 7.25 -27.04 -16.34
N ASP A 162 7.94 -28.12 -16.73
CA ASP A 162 9.40 -28.28 -16.66
C ASP A 162 10.10 -28.34 -18.02
N GLY A 163 9.39 -28.12 -19.14
CA GLY A 163 9.90 -28.47 -20.49
C GLY A 163 10.26 -27.34 -21.45
N MET A 164 9.92 -26.09 -21.16
CA MET A 164 10.40 -24.93 -21.92
C MET A 164 11.20 -24.03 -20.98
N GLN A 165 12.39 -24.49 -20.60
CA GLN A 165 13.45 -23.55 -20.28
C GLN A 165 13.87 -22.89 -21.60
N ILE A 166 13.07 -21.94 -22.08
CA ILE A 166 13.70 -20.80 -22.74
C ILE A 166 14.51 -20.20 -21.60
N ALA A 167 15.82 -20.44 -21.63
CA ALA A 167 16.75 -19.77 -20.75
C ALA A 167 16.67 -18.29 -21.12
N GLU A 168 15.70 -17.60 -20.52
CA GLU A 168 15.55 -16.16 -20.68
C GLU A 168 16.77 -15.52 -20.09
N SER A 169 17.33 -14.55 -20.83
CA SER A 169 18.49 -13.84 -20.32
C SER A 169 18.09 -13.10 -19.03
N PRO A 170 18.97 -13.01 -18.02
CA PRO A 170 18.71 -12.27 -16.80
C PRO A 170 18.16 -10.85 -17.04
N GLN A 171 18.60 -10.20 -18.12
CA GLN A 171 18.16 -8.87 -18.52
C GLN A 171 16.68 -8.83 -18.94
N MET A 172 16.15 -9.92 -19.51
CA MET A 172 14.74 -10.02 -19.92
C MET A 172 13.79 -10.15 -18.72
N LEU A 173 14.30 -10.57 -17.56
CA LEU A 173 13.54 -10.65 -16.32
C LEU A 173 13.43 -9.29 -15.61
N ASP A 174 14.31 -8.35 -15.97
CA ASP A 174 14.24 -6.97 -15.50
C ASP A 174 13.44 -6.11 -16.48
N SER A 175 12.12 -6.03 -16.29
CA SER A 175 11.24 -5.29 -17.21
C SER A 175 11.36 -3.77 -17.09
N THR A 176 12.12 -3.25 -16.12
CA THR A 176 12.15 -1.82 -15.73
C THR A 176 12.65 -0.88 -16.83
N MET A 177 13.51 -1.39 -17.73
CA MET A 177 14.10 -0.65 -18.85
C MET A 177 13.92 -1.36 -20.20
N ASN A 178 13.21 -2.49 -20.23
CA ASN A 178 13.00 -3.27 -21.45
C ASN A 178 11.90 -2.68 -22.32
N THR A 179 11.99 -2.93 -23.62
CA THR A 179 10.96 -2.55 -24.61
C THR A 179 9.93 -3.65 -24.86
N SER A 180 10.07 -4.80 -24.20
CA SER A 180 9.13 -5.92 -24.26
C SER A 180 9.09 -6.65 -22.92
N VAL A 181 7.96 -7.27 -22.62
CA VAL A 181 7.78 -8.12 -21.43
C VAL A 181 8.20 -9.55 -21.78
N SER A 182 8.96 -10.20 -20.90
CA SER A 182 9.32 -11.61 -21.09
C SER A 182 8.14 -12.52 -20.74
N PRO A 183 7.98 -13.65 -21.44
CA PRO A 183 6.97 -14.67 -21.11
C PRO A 183 6.92 -15.06 -19.62
N SER A 184 8.05 -15.18 -18.92
CA SER A 184 8.04 -15.51 -17.48
C SER A 184 7.48 -14.39 -16.62
N VAL A 185 7.83 -13.13 -16.93
CA VAL A 185 7.32 -11.94 -16.23
C VAL A 185 5.82 -11.82 -16.46
N GLU A 186 5.37 -11.91 -17.71
CA GLU A 186 3.95 -11.84 -18.07
C GLU A 186 3.15 -12.95 -17.37
N ALA A 187 3.63 -14.20 -17.41
CA ALA A 187 2.94 -15.33 -16.79
C ALA A 187 2.80 -15.20 -15.26
N LEU A 188 3.80 -14.62 -14.58
CA LEU A 188 3.71 -14.36 -13.14
C LEU A 188 2.79 -13.17 -12.85
N ALA A 189 2.89 -12.09 -13.64
CA ALA A 189 2.01 -10.93 -13.53
C ALA A 189 0.54 -11.31 -13.71
N VAL A 190 0.21 -12.18 -14.68
CA VAL A 190 -1.16 -12.72 -14.86
C VAL A 190 -1.65 -13.44 -13.61
N GLN A 191 -0.81 -14.24 -12.95
CA GLN A 191 -1.18 -14.92 -11.70
C GLN A 191 -1.45 -13.92 -10.58
N LEU A 192 -0.60 -12.89 -10.45
CA LEU A 192 -0.78 -11.83 -9.46
C LEU A 192 -2.07 -11.02 -9.72
N MET A 193 -2.41 -10.75 -10.98
CA MET A 193 -3.69 -10.11 -11.33
C MET A 193 -4.90 -10.99 -11.00
N GLY A 194 -4.75 -12.32 -11.01
CA GLY A 194 -5.73 -13.23 -10.42
C GLY A 194 -5.91 -13.03 -8.91
N ALA A 195 -4.82 -12.82 -8.18
CA ALA A 195 -4.87 -12.49 -6.75
C ALA A 195 -5.53 -11.12 -6.50
N VAL A 196 -5.28 -10.12 -7.35
CA VAL A 196 -5.99 -8.82 -7.32
C VAL A 196 -7.49 -9.01 -7.51
N ALA A 197 -7.90 -9.74 -8.54
CA ALA A 197 -9.31 -9.99 -8.84
C ALA A 197 -10.05 -10.70 -7.69
N SER A 198 -9.34 -11.54 -6.92
CA SER A 198 -9.88 -12.22 -5.73
C SER A 198 -9.81 -11.40 -4.43
N GLY A 199 -9.23 -10.19 -4.45
CA GLY A 199 -9.04 -9.34 -3.26
C GLY A 199 -7.93 -9.81 -2.31
N ARG A 200 -7.09 -10.75 -2.77
CA ARG A 200 -5.94 -11.26 -2.01
C ARG A 200 -4.72 -10.37 -2.15
N LEU A 201 -4.54 -9.72 -3.29
CA LEU A 201 -3.54 -8.68 -3.49
C LEU A 201 -4.23 -7.33 -3.60
N VAL A 202 -3.83 -6.37 -2.78
CA VAL A 202 -4.41 -5.01 -2.76
C VAL A 202 -3.32 -3.95 -2.86
N GLY A 203 -3.62 -2.85 -3.54
CA GLY A 203 -2.75 -1.68 -3.63
C GLY A 203 -3.12 -0.59 -2.64
N SER A 204 -2.19 0.34 -2.39
CA SER A 204 -2.44 1.59 -1.67
C SER A 204 -2.72 2.77 -2.62
N THR A 205 -2.73 4.00 -2.10
CA THR A 205 -2.77 5.22 -2.90
C THR A 205 -1.50 6.04 -2.67
N PRO A 206 -0.73 6.37 -3.72
CA PRO A 206 -0.91 6.00 -5.14
C PRO A 206 -0.84 4.48 -5.38
N ASN A 207 -1.51 4.04 -6.45
CA ASN A 207 -1.71 2.62 -6.71
C ASN A 207 -0.66 2.12 -7.72
N HIS A 208 0.11 1.11 -7.30
CA HIS A 208 1.15 0.46 -8.12
C HIS A 208 0.70 -0.87 -8.75
N ILE A 209 -0.54 -1.32 -8.47
CA ILE A 209 -1.10 -2.50 -9.15
C ILE A 209 -1.20 -2.35 -10.68
N PRO A 210 -1.46 -1.15 -11.26
CA PRO A 210 -1.44 -0.98 -12.71
C PRO A 210 -0.12 -1.40 -13.38
N GLU A 211 1.03 -1.27 -12.71
CA GLU A 211 2.32 -1.73 -13.25
C GLU A 211 2.33 -3.25 -13.46
N ILE A 212 1.76 -4.01 -12.52
CA ILE A 212 1.60 -5.47 -12.66
C ILE A 212 0.58 -5.80 -13.75
N ALA A 213 -0.48 -4.99 -13.88
CA ALA A 213 -1.49 -5.17 -14.93
C ALA A 213 -0.90 -4.98 -16.33
N ASP A 214 -0.08 -3.94 -16.53
CA ASP A 214 0.63 -3.69 -17.79
C ASP A 214 1.50 -4.90 -18.17
N LEU A 215 2.27 -5.43 -17.22
CA LEU A 215 3.08 -6.63 -17.46
C LEU A 215 2.24 -7.87 -17.78
N ALA A 216 1.08 -8.02 -17.13
CA ALA A 216 0.15 -9.14 -17.38
C ALA A 216 -0.51 -9.07 -18.76
N GLU A 217 -0.60 -7.89 -19.36
CA GLU A 217 -1.09 -7.66 -20.72
C GLU A 217 0.05 -7.71 -21.78
N GLY A 218 1.29 -7.94 -21.34
CA GLY A 218 2.47 -7.90 -22.20
C GLY A 218 2.91 -6.48 -22.60
N ASN A 219 2.38 -5.45 -21.93
CA ASN A 219 2.68 -4.06 -22.20
C ASN A 219 3.96 -3.61 -21.48
N ALA A 220 5.03 -3.36 -22.24
CA ALA A 220 6.24 -2.74 -21.72
C ALA A 220 6.10 -1.21 -21.71
N VAL A 221 5.59 -0.66 -20.62
CA VAL A 221 5.41 0.79 -20.45
C VAL A 221 6.72 1.44 -19.98
N PRO A 222 7.28 2.43 -20.71
CA PRO A 222 8.56 3.03 -20.34
C PRO A 222 8.56 3.63 -18.93
N GLY A 223 9.46 3.16 -18.07
CA GLY A 223 9.57 3.62 -16.68
C GLY A 223 8.53 3.07 -15.71
N CYS A 224 7.76 2.06 -16.14
CA CYS A 224 6.74 1.38 -15.34
C CYS A 224 6.96 -0.13 -15.21
N GLY A 225 8.12 -0.63 -15.65
CA GLY A 225 8.45 -2.03 -15.47
C GLY A 225 8.71 -2.39 -14.00
N VAL A 226 8.64 -3.68 -13.71
CA VAL A 226 8.87 -4.26 -12.38
C VAL A 226 9.91 -5.38 -12.49
N ASP A 227 10.84 -5.40 -11.55
CA ASP A 227 11.82 -6.47 -11.44
C ASP A 227 11.12 -7.80 -11.15
N TYR A 228 11.49 -8.87 -11.86
CA TYR A 228 10.87 -10.18 -11.66
C TYR A 228 10.94 -10.67 -10.21
N ARG A 229 12.01 -10.34 -9.46
CA ARG A 229 12.17 -10.71 -8.05
C ARG A 229 11.17 -10.02 -7.14
N VAL A 230 10.74 -8.81 -7.50
CA VAL A 230 9.63 -8.11 -6.81
C VAL A 230 8.34 -8.90 -7.01
N LEU A 231 8.01 -9.29 -8.25
CA LEU A 231 6.82 -10.11 -8.53
C LEU A 231 6.87 -11.45 -7.80
N GLN A 232 8.03 -12.11 -7.78
CA GLN A 232 8.23 -13.37 -7.06
C GLN A 232 8.03 -13.19 -5.55
N SER A 233 8.53 -12.10 -4.96
CA SER A 233 8.36 -11.82 -3.53
C SER A 233 6.90 -11.61 -3.16
N ILE A 234 6.12 -10.93 -4.01
CA ILE A 234 4.67 -10.78 -3.84
C ILE A 234 3.98 -12.14 -3.93
N SER A 235 4.39 -12.99 -4.88
CA SER A 235 3.85 -14.36 -5.01
C SER A 235 4.11 -15.20 -3.76
N VAL A 236 5.34 -15.19 -3.24
CA VAL A 236 5.68 -15.89 -1.99
C VAL A 236 4.85 -15.36 -0.83
N ALA A 237 4.68 -14.04 -0.69
CA ALA A 237 3.79 -13.50 0.34
C ALA A 237 2.34 -14.00 0.17
N LEU A 238 1.83 -14.10 -1.05
CA LEU A 238 0.50 -14.66 -1.34
C LEU A 238 0.41 -16.18 -1.11
N GLU A 239 1.50 -16.91 -0.97
CA GLU A 239 1.46 -18.34 -0.60
C GLU A 239 1.29 -18.53 0.90
N HIS A 240 1.79 -17.58 1.70
CA HIS A 240 1.81 -17.67 3.16
C HIS A 240 0.75 -16.81 3.85
N PHE A 241 0.25 -15.77 3.19
CA PHE A 241 -0.75 -14.86 3.74
C PHE A 241 -2.04 -14.87 2.91
N SER A 242 -3.17 -14.76 3.61
CA SER A 242 -4.51 -14.74 2.99
C SER A 242 -4.74 -13.45 2.20
N GLN A 243 -4.18 -12.34 2.66
CA GLN A 243 -4.20 -11.04 2.00
C GLN A 243 -2.84 -10.35 2.13
N VAL A 244 -2.38 -9.74 1.04
CA VAL A 244 -1.13 -8.99 0.91
C VAL A 244 -1.46 -7.61 0.36
N GLY A 245 -0.98 -6.56 1.02
CA GLY A 245 -1.08 -5.19 0.54
C GLY A 245 0.28 -4.60 0.20
N VAL A 246 0.39 -4.03 -0.99
CA VAL A 246 1.59 -3.37 -1.51
C VAL A 246 1.35 -1.87 -1.63
N SER A 247 2.23 -1.05 -1.04
CA SER A 247 2.12 0.40 -1.10
C SER A 247 2.93 1.00 -2.23
N ASP A 248 4.10 0.44 -2.52
CA ASP A 248 5.02 0.98 -3.52
C ASP A 248 5.76 -0.13 -4.27
N ILE A 249 5.92 0.06 -5.59
CA ILE A 249 6.74 -0.79 -6.47
C ILE A 249 7.61 0.10 -7.36
N ASN A 250 7.07 0.68 -8.44
CA ASN A 250 7.80 1.58 -9.31
C ASN A 250 7.34 3.03 -9.12
N ARG A 251 7.95 3.74 -8.17
CA ARG A 251 7.68 5.18 -7.93
C ARG A 251 8.04 6.06 -9.14
N ARG A 252 8.88 5.58 -10.07
CA ARG A 252 9.12 6.30 -11.33
C ARG A 252 7.89 6.30 -12.23
N CYS A 253 7.12 5.22 -12.23
CA CYS A 253 5.87 5.12 -12.99
C CYS A 253 4.83 6.15 -12.53
N THR A 254 4.71 6.33 -11.22
CA THR A 254 3.74 7.24 -10.60
C THR A 254 4.27 8.67 -10.45
N GLY A 255 5.57 8.89 -10.67
CA GLY A 255 6.24 10.17 -10.45
C GLY A 255 6.43 10.54 -8.98
N GLN A 256 6.25 9.60 -8.06
CA GLN A 256 6.46 9.81 -6.62
C GLN A 256 7.95 9.92 -6.28
N ILE A 257 8.27 10.90 -5.43
CA ILE A 257 9.62 11.09 -4.89
C ILE A 257 9.51 11.04 -3.36
N GLU A 258 9.96 9.94 -2.80
CA GLU A 258 9.86 9.64 -1.36
C GLU A 258 11.19 9.06 -0.85
N GLY A 259 11.42 9.11 0.46
CA GLY A 259 12.62 8.55 1.09
C GLY A 259 13.92 9.06 0.45
N ALA A 260 14.75 8.14 -0.02
CA ALA A 260 16.02 8.43 -0.72
C ALA A 260 15.87 9.16 -2.06
N GLY A 261 14.64 9.53 -2.46
CA GLY A 261 14.36 10.28 -3.67
C GLY A 261 14.67 9.47 -4.93
N THR A 262 15.31 10.11 -5.91
CA THR A 262 15.64 9.47 -7.20
C THR A 262 16.70 8.38 -7.09
N GLU A 263 17.38 8.27 -5.95
CA GLU A 263 18.37 7.23 -5.67
C GLU A 263 17.74 5.96 -5.07
N SER A 264 16.46 6.00 -4.72
CA SER A 264 15.73 4.81 -4.23
C SER A 264 15.59 3.77 -5.34
N SER A 265 15.71 2.48 -5.02
CA SER A 265 15.43 1.37 -5.96
C SER A 265 13.99 1.34 -6.50
N HIS A 266 13.05 2.04 -5.85
CA HIS A 266 11.72 2.28 -6.42
C HIS A 266 11.75 3.22 -7.64
N TYR A 267 12.81 4.02 -7.83
CA TYR A 267 12.89 5.07 -8.85
C TYR A 267 14.13 4.97 -9.76
N ALA A 268 15.30 4.67 -9.18
CA ALA A 268 16.58 4.60 -9.85
C ALA A 268 16.57 3.53 -10.96
N ASN A 269 17.38 3.74 -12.00
CA ASN A 269 17.63 2.77 -13.08
C ASN A 269 16.39 2.26 -13.85
N GLY A 270 15.23 2.91 -13.74
CA GLY A 270 13.98 2.40 -14.32
C GLY A 270 12.86 2.30 -13.29
N GLY A 271 13.24 2.25 -12.01
CA GLY A 271 12.36 2.01 -10.88
C GLY A 271 11.93 0.55 -10.80
N GLY A 272 11.09 0.19 -9.83
CA GLY A 272 10.52 -1.16 -9.77
C GLY A 272 11.47 -2.26 -9.27
N HIS A 273 12.61 -1.90 -8.68
CA HIS A 273 13.55 -2.85 -8.07
C HIS A 273 13.35 -3.04 -6.56
N ALA A 274 12.27 -2.48 -6.00
CA ALA A 274 11.92 -2.63 -4.61
C ALA A 274 10.40 -2.77 -4.44
N VAL A 275 9.99 -3.31 -3.29
CA VAL A 275 8.59 -3.43 -2.92
C VAL A 275 8.38 -3.09 -1.46
N ASP A 276 7.37 -2.27 -1.21
CA ASP A 276 6.91 -1.92 0.14
C ASP A 276 5.62 -2.67 0.44
N PHE A 277 5.67 -3.63 1.36
CA PHE A 277 4.49 -4.30 1.90
C PHE A 277 3.95 -3.47 3.06
N TYR A 278 2.69 -3.05 3.00
CA TYR A 278 2.07 -2.28 4.09
C TYR A 278 1.03 -3.08 4.88
N LEU A 279 0.60 -4.23 4.37
CA LEU A 279 -0.48 -5.03 4.95
C LEU A 279 -0.23 -6.53 4.75
N LEU A 280 -0.39 -7.35 5.79
CA LEU A 280 -0.47 -8.81 5.71
C LEU A 280 -1.62 -9.32 6.59
N ASP A 281 -2.46 -10.19 6.06
CA ASP A 281 -3.69 -10.70 6.71
C ASP A 281 -4.55 -9.61 7.34
N GLY A 282 -4.70 -8.48 6.63
CA GLY A 282 -5.49 -7.34 7.09
C GLY A 282 -4.87 -6.54 8.23
N ALA A 283 -3.61 -6.80 8.62
CA ALA A 283 -2.90 -6.04 9.64
C ALA A 283 -1.78 -5.18 9.03
N PRO A 284 -1.64 -3.92 9.47
CA PRO A 284 -0.59 -3.04 8.98
C PRO A 284 0.79 -3.50 9.43
N LEU A 285 1.81 -3.26 8.60
CA LEU A 285 3.19 -3.61 8.88
C LEU A 285 4.00 -2.43 9.42
N THR A 286 5.08 -2.75 10.13
CA THR A 286 6.08 -1.77 10.60
C THR A 286 7.50 -2.14 10.22
N GLY A 287 7.71 -3.30 9.58
CA GLY A 287 9.02 -3.89 9.34
C GLY A 287 9.65 -4.55 10.57
N GLY A 288 9.00 -4.47 11.73
CA GLY A 288 9.41 -5.12 12.97
C GLY A 288 8.30 -5.83 13.74
N ASP A 289 7.05 -5.76 13.26
CA ASP A 289 5.94 -6.54 13.78
C ASP A 289 6.08 -8.03 13.43
N SER A 290 5.27 -8.88 14.07
CA SER A 290 5.39 -10.34 13.92
C SER A 290 5.20 -10.83 12.50
N ARG A 291 4.33 -10.20 11.69
CA ARG A 291 4.09 -10.62 10.31
C ARG A 291 5.21 -10.17 9.38
N SER A 292 5.77 -8.99 9.63
CA SER A 292 7.00 -8.57 8.94
C SER A 292 8.14 -9.57 9.20
N LEU A 293 8.36 -9.96 10.46
CA LEU A 293 9.41 -10.92 10.82
C LEU A 293 9.17 -12.32 10.22
N GLU A 294 7.91 -12.76 10.15
CA GLU A 294 7.52 -14.00 9.48
C GLU A 294 7.87 -13.96 7.99
N LEU A 295 7.43 -12.92 7.26
CA LEU A 295 7.75 -12.79 5.84
C LEU A 295 9.26 -12.67 5.58
N ILE A 296 10.00 -11.95 6.43
CA ILE A 296 11.47 -11.89 6.35
C ILE A 296 12.08 -13.29 6.46
N SER A 297 11.63 -14.10 7.43
CA SER A 297 12.17 -15.45 7.63
C SER A 297 11.88 -16.41 6.47
N ILE A 298 10.75 -16.21 5.78
CA ILE A 298 10.37 -16.96 4.58
C ILE A 298 11.24 -16.53 3.39
N LEU A 299 11.45 -15.22 3.22
CA LEU A 299 12.15 -14.68 2.06
C LEU A 299 13.67 -14.78 2.16
N ASP A 300 14.28 -14.67 3.35
CA ASP A 300 15.74 -14.63 3.50
C ASP A 300 16.48 -15.80 2.82
N PRO A 301 16.06 -17.08 2.94
CA PRO A 301 16.73 -18.16 2.21
C PRO A 301 16.46 -18.15 0.69
N LEU A 302 15.45 -17.42 0.22
CA LEU A 302 15.03 -17.38 -1.18
C LEU A 302 15.64 -16.20 -1.95
N VAL A 303 15.82 -15.06 -1.29
CA VAL A 303 16.35 -13.87 -1.97
C VAL A 303 17.83 -14.03 -2.31
N PRO A 304 18.29 -13.46 -3.44
CA PRO A 304 19.70 -13.42 -3.74
C PRO A 304 20.47 -12.65 -2.67
N ASN A 305 21.72 -13.04 -2.44
CA ASN A 305 22.62 -12.25 -1.61
C ASN A 305 22.73 -10.81 -2.14
N GLY A 306 22.78 -9.86 -1.22
CA GLY A 306 22.84 -8.43 -1.55
C GLY A 306 21.48 -7.75 -1.66
N SER A 307 20.37 -8.50 -1.58
CA SER A 307 19.04 -7.91 -1.40
C SER A 307 19.01 -7.03 -0.15
N GLY A 308 18.46 -5.82 -0.26
CA GLY A 308 18.30 -4.92 0.87
C GLY A 308 17.04 -5.23 1.67
N LEU A 309 17.09 -4.93 2.96
CA LEU A 309 15.97 -5.09 3.89
C LEU A 309 15.84 -3.83 4.75
N GLY A 310 14.77 -3.06 4.56
CA GLY A 310 14.58 -1.83 5.33
C GLY A 310 14.20 -2.08 6.79
N GLN A 311 13.93 -0.98 7.50
CA GLN A 311 13.35 -0.96 8.85
C GLN A 311 14.22 -1.63 9.94
N ILE A 312 15.55 -1.65 9.80
CA ILE A 312 16.44 -2.17 10.86
C ILE A 312 16.24 -1.41 12.19
N ASN A 313 15.93 -0.12 12.12
CA ASN A 313 15.60 0.77 13.24
C ASN A 313 14.23 0.51 13.89
N CYS A 314 13.41 -0.39 13.34
CA CYS A 314 12.05 -0.68 13.81
C CYS A 314 11.93 -2.04 14.50
N ARG A 315 13.01 -2.82 14.57
CA ARG A 315 13.04 -4.17 15.14
C ARG A 315 14.27 -4.41 16.01
N SER A 316 14.19 -5.44 16.84
CA SER A 316 15.40 -6.00 17.47
C SER A 316 16.28 -6.65 16.41
N SER A 317 17.58 -6.77 16.67
CA SER A 317 18.51 -7.45 15.77
C SER A 317 18.03 -8.85 15.42
N ILE A 318 17.97 -9.15 14.14
CA ILE A 318 17.66 -10.47 13.60
C ILE A 318 18.86 -10.97 12.79
N SER A 319 19.03 -12.28 12.73
CA SER A 319 20.01 -12.90 11.84
C SER A 319 19.38 -13.10 10.47
N VAL A 320 20.04 -12.59 9.43
CA VAL A 320 19.67 -12.78 8.03
C VAL A 320 20.94 -13.11 7.24
N GLU A 321 20.83 -14.00 6.27
CA GLU A 321 21.95 -14.48 5.46
C GLU A 321 22.10 -13.66 4.18
N ASN A 322 21.01 -13.55 3.41
CA ASN A 322 21.05 -12.94 2.09
C ASN A 322 20.71 -11.44 2.15
N PHE A 323 19.84 -11.04 3.08
CA PHE A 323 19.49 -9.64 3.26
C PHE A 323 20.64 -8.77 3.79
N LYS A 324 20.62 -7.50 3.39
CA LYS A 324 21.47 -6.41 3.88
C LYS A 324 20.59 -5.35 4.54
N PRO A 325 20.49 -5.33 5.87
CA PRO A 325 19.60 -4.42 6.58
C PRO A 325 20.00 -2.93 6.45
N PHE A 326 19.02 -2.04 6.37
CA PHE A 326 19.21 -0.58 6.40
C PHE A 326 18.05 0.16 7.09
N ASP A 327 18.26 1.44 7.41
CA ASP A 327 17.28 2.30 8.09
C ASP A 327 16.17 2.74 7.14
N ASP A 328 14.91 2.64 7.59
CA ASP A 328 13.75 3.12 6.86
C ASP A 328 12.57 3.41 7.82
N THR A 329 11.48 3.96 7.30
CA THR A 329 10.28 4.35 8.05
C THR A 329 9.48 3.12 8.51
N CYS A 330 9.01 3.16 9.76
CA CYS A 330 8.38 2.01 10.45
C CYS A 330 6.87 1.85 10.14
N ASN A 331 6.47 2.04 8.89
CA ASN A 331 5.06 1.96 8.44
C ASN A 331 4.83 0.95 7.31
N HIS A 332 5.87 0.20 6.93
CA HIS A 332 5.84 -0.86 5.93
C HIS A 332 7.03 -1.82 6.14
N LEU A 333 7.10 -2.89 5.36
CA LEU A 333 8.27 -3.74 5.20
C LEU A 333 8.84 -3.54 3.79
N HIS A 334 10.06 -3.04 3.71
CA HIS A 334 10.77 -2.75 2.48
C HIS A 334 11.71 -3.89 2.08
N ILE A 335 11.58 -4.36 0.84
CA ILE A 335 12.49 -5.34 0.22
C ILE A 335 13.11 -4.73 -1.04
N ASP A 336 14.44 -4.71 -1.12
CA ASP A 336 15.22 -4.07 -2.19
C ASP A 336 16.04 -5.10 -2.98
N PHE A 337 16.05 -4.99 -4.31
CA PHE A 337 16.83 -5.84 -5.21
C PHE A 337 17.84 -5.09 -6.08
N GLY A 338 18.03 -3.78 -5.88
CA GLY A 338 18.95 -2.93 -6.64
C GLY A 338 20.41 -3.38 -6.56
N ASN A 339 20.80 -4.06 -5.47
CA ASN A 339 22.15 -4.60 -5.27
C ASN A 339 22.21 -6.14 -5.26
N ALA A 340 21.11 -6.83 -5.56
CA ALA A 340 21.03 -8.28 -5.46
C ALA A 340 21.79 -9.01 -6.59
N THR A 341 22.51 -10.09 -6.25
CA THR A 341 23.50 -10.71 -7.14
C THR A 341 22.98 -11.73 -8.14
N ALA A 342 21.69 -12.08 -8.09
CA ALA A 342 21.05 -13.03 -9.01
C ALA A 342 19.70 -12.51 -9.49
N PRO A 343 19.22 -12.90 -10.69
CA PRO A 343 18.04 -12.30 -11.32
C PRO A 343 16.70 -12.93 -10.89
N THR A 344 16.72 -13.95 -10.03
CA THR A 344 15.53 -14.66 -9.55
C THR A 344 15.70 -15.02 -8.08
N LEU A 345 14.59 -15.20 -7.36
CA LEU A 345 14.59 -15.91 -6.08
C LEU A 345 15.01 -17.38 -6.31
N ALA A 346 15.70 -17.97 -5.34
CA ALA A 346 15.97 -19.41 -5.31
C ALA A 346 14.66 -20.21 -5.27
N GLN A 347 14.66 -21.39 -5.89
CA GLN A 347 13.55 -22.33 -5.75
C GLN A 347 13.71 -23.03 -4.40
N GLY A 348 12.72 -22.86 -3.52
CA GLY A 348 12.66 -23.46 -2.18
C GLY A 348 12.30 -24.94 -2.19
#